data_AF-A0A9N8E8G1-F1
#
_entry.id   AF-A0A9N8E8G1-F1
#
_cell.length_a   1.000
_cell.length_b   1.000
_cell.length_c   1.000
_cell.angle_alpha   90.00
_cell.angle_beta   90.00
_cell.angle_gamma   90.00
#
_symmetry.space_group_name_H-M   'P 1'
#
loop_
_entity.id
_entity.type
_entity.pdbx_description
1 polymer ?
#
loop_
_entity_poly.entity_id
_entity_poly.type
_entity_poly.pdbx_seq_one_letter_code
_entity_poly.pdbx_strand_id
1 'polypeptide(L)'
;MIRLFRGNSAKKRQMAREPEINPLASLQSIKHMNYVSDNMQTSKLAKSWAIAETKVVNILRVSAIIALLVAAAVVATGVFLYTRNGEEQDFQIAFEDSAIQVIDSFHEAIERNMGAVASLSNSITSYALETNKSFPFVTLPHFEIKGSDIRAQSGSHLLHWCPLVSDHNRGDWEEYSFQNRHHATQAIQYDTKYRMEQDQMYGYGTRSRQRQLQQLQAQNETDSETQQFNEDLEALVSTDTQGVLGVRPTTLNDGSNYHPYIWTSGSTTPRGDVPQGSGDGNYMPLWQQSPADARLASALNLDVARSNFIAKDLIHTMQTEQMAVLNMAAEPREISKAQFQYYLKVSQYRHRAEELVDDWHTLLSYPVFDTFDADTRNVAGMITTDIYWKVFFSNLLPTNLRGLVCVITNSFNQTFS
;
A
#
# COMPACT_ATOMS: atom_id res chain seq x y z
N MET A 1 15.99 52.42 14.14
CA MET A 1 16.22 53.14 15.42
C MET A 1 17.10 54.36 15.12
N ILE A 2 16.60 55.58 15.39
CA ILE A 2 17.31 56.90 15.47
C ILE A 2 17.79 57.53 14.13
N ARG A 3 17.15 58.56 13.53
CA ARG A 3 16.99 60.03 13.82
C ARG A 3 18.20 60.95 13.46
N LEU A 4 17.94 61.85 12.48
CA LEU A 4 18.11 63.34 12.47
C LEU A 4 19.51 63.96 12.75
N PHE A 5 19.99 65.02 12.08
CA PHE A 5 19.43 66.39 12.06
C PHE A 5 20.06 67.30 10.98
N ARG A 6 19.23 68.19 10.41
CA ARG A 6 19.58 69.46 9.73
C ARG A 6 19.93 70.53 10.78
N GLY A 7 20.79 71.50 10.46
CA GLY A 7 21.01 72.69 11.29
C GLY A 7 21.62 73.85 10.49
N ASN A 8 21.02 75.03 10.60
CA ASN A 8 21.03 76.14 9.66
C ASN A 8 21.88 77.33 10.17
N SER A 9 22.47 78.08 9.24
CA SER A 9 22.69 79.54 9.20
C SER A 9 22.89 80.35 10.51
N ALA A 10 24.02 81.07 10.59
CA ALA A 10 24.12 82.33 11.34
C ALA A 10 24.80 83.43 10.51
N LYS A 11 24.01 84.46 10.17
CA LYS A 11 24.43 85.78 9.66
C LYS A 11 25.13 86.55 10.78
N LYS A 12 26.25 87.23 10.49
CA LYS A 12 26.73 88.38 11.26
C LYS A 12 27.10 89.52 10.31
N ARG A 13 26.37 90.63 10.45
CA ARG A 13 26.66 91.95 9.86
C ARG A 13 27.76 92.64 10.67
N GLN A 14 28.70 93.28 10.00
CA GLN A 14 29.37 94.49 10.52
C GLN A 14 29.83 95.38 9.34
N MET A 15 29.19 96.54 9.23
CA MET A 15 29.63 97.78 8.58
C MET A 15 30.64 98.48 9.53
N ALA A 16 31.52 99.43 9.18
CA ALA A 16 32.09 100.02 7.96
C ALA A 16 33.16 101.06 8.41
N ARG A 17 34.22 101.27 7.60
CA ARG A 17 34.99 102.54 7.34
C ARG A 17 35.71 103.27 8.52
N GLU A 18 36.84 103.96 8.37
CA GLU A 18 37.64 104.50 7.23
C GLU A 18 39.10 104.86 7.70
N PRO A 19 40.02 105.44 6.89
CA PRO A 19 41.37 104.88 6.70
C PRO A 19 42.53 105.82 7.09
N GLU A 20 43.73 105.26 7.27
CA GLU A 20 44.98 106.03 7.32
C GLU A 20 45.85 105.66 6.11
N ILE A 21 46.04 106.63 5.22
CA ILE A 21 46.76 106.49 3.95
C ILE A 21 48.26 106.58 4.23
N ASN A 22 48.95 105.44 4.20
CA ASN A 22 50.40 105.37 4.35
C ASN A 22 51.07 105.18 2.96
N PRO A 23 51.83 106.16 2.42
CA PRO A 23 52.33 106.13 1.03
C PRO A 23 53.50 105.15 0.78
N LEU A 24 53.98 104.43 1.80
CA LEU A 24 55.07 103.44 1.69
C LEU A 24 54.60 102.01 1.44
N ALA A 25 53.28 101.78 1.26
CA ALA A 25 52.71 100.47 0.96
C ALA A 25 52.74 100.09 -0.54
N SER A 26 53.04 101.00 -1.47
CA SER A 26 52.89 100.75 -2.91
C SER A 26 53.99 99.89 -3.54
N LEU A 27 55.20 99.85 -2.96
CA LEU A 27 56.32 99.04 -3.48
C LEU A 27 56.46 97.66 -2.81
N GLN A 28 56.00 97.49 -1.56
CA GLN A 28 55.80 96.16 -0.98
C GLN A 28 54.55 95.48 -1.53
N SER A 29 53.49 96.24 -1.84
CA SER A 29 52.28 95.72 -2.47
C SER A 29 52.55 95.08 -3.83
N ILE A 30 53.41 95.64 -4.69
CA ILE A 30 53.70 95.06 -6.01
C ILE A 30 54.51 93.75 -5.92
N LYS A 31 55.48 93.64 -5.00
CA LYS A 31 56.16 92.35 -4.74
C LYS A 31 55.25 91.33 -4.06
N HIS A 32 54.34 91.77 -3.19
CA HIS A 32 53.37 90.90 -2.54
C HIS A 32 52.26 90.45 -3.51
N MET A 33 51.87 91.29 -4.48
CA MET A 33 50.87 90.96 -5.51
C MET A 33 51.37 89.90 -6.49
N ASN A 34 52.64 89.95 -6.89
CA ASN A 34 53.23 88.91 -7.76
C ASN A 34 53.39 87.57 -7.01
N TYR A 35 53.79 87.59 -5.74
CA TYR A 35 53.84 86.38 -4.90
C TYR A 35 52.46 85.79 -4.59
N VAL A 36 51.46 86.64 -4.37
CA VAL A 36 50.06 86.22 -4.16
C VAL A 36 49.43 85.72 -5.46
N SER A 37 49.78 86.29 -6.60
CA SER A 37 49.32 85.83 -7.92
C SER A 37 49.87 84.44 -8.26
N ASP A 38 51.17 84.21 -8.05
CA ASP A 38 51.80 82.89 -8.25
C ASP A 38 51.28 81.84 -7.26
N ASN A 39 51.11 82.19 -5.98
CA ASN A 39 50.49 81.29 -4.99
C ASN A 39 49.00 81.02 -5.29
N MET A 40 48.29 81.97 -5.90
CA MET A 40 46.90 81.78 -6.28
C MET A 40 46.75 80.94 -7.55
N GLN A 41 47.67 81.06 -8.53
CA GLN A 41 47.71 80.19 -9.70
C GLN A 41 48.11 78.75 -9.33
N THR A 42 49.14 78.57 -8.51
CA THR A 42 49.54 77.24 -8.02
C THR A 42 48.47 76.59 -7.14
N SER A 43 47.77 77.37 -6.30
CA SER A 43 46.62 76.87 -5.52
C SER A 43 45.44 76.45 -6.41
N LYS A 44 45.14 77.21 -7.47
CA LYS A 44 44.07 76.85 -8.43
C LYS A 44 44.43 75.60 -9.23
N LEU A 45 45.68 75.48 -9.68
CA LEU A 45 46.20 74.28 -10.33
C LEU A 45 46.10 73.07 -9.39
N ALA A 46 46.64 73.16 -8.17
CA ALA A 46 46.57 72.09 -7.18
C ALA A 46 45.12 71.66 -6.86
N LYS A 47 44.19 72.61 -6.74
CA LYS A 47 42.75 72.30 -6.55
C LYS A 47 42.16 71.58 -7.76
N SER A 48 42.48 72.01 -8.98
CA SER A 48 41.98 71.34 -10.19
C SER A 48 42.53 69.92 -10.33
N TRP A 49 43.79 69.70 -9.94
CA TRP A 49 44.43 68.38 -9.93
C TRP A 49 43.81 67.48 -8.86
N ALA A 50 43.60 67.98 -7.65
CA ALA A 50 42.93 67.23 -6.58
C ALA A 50 41.49 66.82 -6.96
N ILE A 51 40.75 67.68 -7.67
CA ILE A 51 39.40 67.36 -8.16
C ILE A 51 39.43 66.30 -9.27
N ALA A 52 40.38 66.39 -10.20
CA ALA A 52 40.56 65.40 -11.27
C ALA A 52 40.99 64.03 -10.69
N GLU A 53 41.93 64.04 -9.75
CA GLU A 53 42.39 62.85 -9.04
C GLU A 53 41.25 62.18 -8.25
N THR A 54 40.43 62.96 -7.53
CA THR A 54 39.27 62.42 -6.80
C THR A 54 38.27 61.72 -7.72
N LYS A 55 38.07 62.24 -8.95
CA LYS A 55 37.20 61.58 -9.96
C LYS A 55 37.78 60.27 -10.44
N VAL A 56 39.08 60.24 -10.78
CA VAL A 56 39.76 59.01 -11.21
C VAL A 56 39.76 57.96 -10.10
N VAL A 57 40.04 58.37 -8.86
CA VAL A 57 39.98 57.48 -7.68
C VAL A 57 38.57 56.95 -7.47
N ASN A 58 37.53 57.77 -7.62
CA ASN A 58 36.15 57.29 -7.51
C ASN A 58 35.77 56.33 -8.64
N ILE A 59 36.19 56.57 -9.89
CA ILE A 59 35.97 55.64 -11.00
C ILE A 59 36.68 54.31 -10.74
N LEU A 60 37.93 54.34 -10.26
CA LEU A 60 38.67 53.14 -9.88
C LEU A 60 37.98 52.38 -8.74
N ARG A 61 37.48 53.07 -7.71
CA ARG A 61 36.72 52.45 -6.61
C ARG A 61 35.45 51.77 -7.11
N VAL A 62 34.67 52.46 -7.95
CA VAL A 62 33.46 51.89 -8.53
C VAL A 62 33.79 50.69 -9.42
N SER A 63 34.82 50.78 -10.25
CA SER A 63 35.27 49.68 -11.12
C SER A 63 35.71 48.47 -10.30
N ALA A 64 36.46 48.69 -9.21
CA ALA A 64 36.87 47.62 -8.30
C ALA A 64 35.66 46.96 -7.61
N ILE A 65 34.68 47.73 -7.16
CA ILE A 65 33.44 47.19 -6.57
C ILE A 65 32.68 46.35 -7.60
N ILE A 66 32.54 46.83 -8.84
CA ILE A 66 31.88 46.07 -9.91
C ILE A 66 32.64 44.78 -10.20
N ALA A 67 33.97 44.83 -10.31
CA ALA A 67 34.79 43.64 -10.53
C ALA A 67 34.62 42.60 -9.41
N LEU A 68 34.57 43.04 -8.15
CA LEU A 68 34.31 42.17 -7.00
C LEU A 68 32.89 41.58 -7.02
N LEU A 69 31.87 42.37 -7.39
CA LEU A 69 30.50 41.88 -7.51
C LEU A 69 30.36 40.85 -8.63
N VAL A 70 31.00 41.07 -9.78
CA VAL A 70 31.02 40.10 -10.89
C VAL A 70 31.73 38.82 -10.45
N ALA A 71 32.89 38.92 -9.81
CA ALA A 71 33.61 37.75 -9.30
C ALA A 71 32.77 36.96 -8.28
N ALA A 72 32.13 37.66 -7.33
CA ALA A 72 31.26 37.03 -6.34
C ALA A 72 30.04 36.35 -7.00
N ALA A 73 29.41 36.98 -7.99
CA ALA A 73 28.31 36.39 -8.73
C ALA A 73 28.74 35.13 -9.50
N VAL A 74 29.89 35.17 -10.19
CA VAL A 74 30.41 34.01 -10.93
C VAL A 74 30.71 32.84 -9.99
N VAL A 75 31.35 33.09 -8.85
CA VAL A 75 31.64 32.04 -7.86
C VAL A 75 30.35 31.47 -7.26
N ALA A 76 29.40 32.34 -6.88
CA ALA A 76 28.12 31.90 -6.32
C ALA A 76 27.30 31.07 -7.32
N THR A 77 27.25 31.49 -8.58
CA THR A 77 26.60 30.72 -9.66
C THR A 77 27.32 29.40 -9.91
N GLY A 78 28.66 29.38 -9.92
CA GLY A 78 29.44 28.16 -10.10
C GLY A 78 29.20 27.13 -8.99
N VAL A 79 29.22 27.57 -7.73
CA VAL A 79 28.88 26.71 -6.58
C VAL A 79 27.44 26.22 -6.66
N PHE A 80 26.48 27.11 -6.95
CA PHE A 80 25.08 26.72 -7.09
C PHE A 80 24.87 25.65 -8.16
N LEU A 81 25.46 25.81 -9.36
CA LEU A 81 25.33 24.84 -10.44
C LEU A 81 26.02 23.52 -10.11
N TYR A 82 27.21 23.57 -9.50
CA TYR A 82 27.94 22.36 -9.09
C TYR A 82 27.16 21.59 -8.02
N THR A 83 26.71 22.27 -6.96
CA THR A 83 25.92 21.67 -5.89
C THR A 83 24.60 21.15 -6.41
N ARG A 84 23.88 21.92 -7.24
CA ARG A 84 22.60 21.48 -7.83
C ARG A 84 22.76 20.22 -8.67
N ASN A 85 23.80 20.15 -9.51
CA ASN A 85 24.04 18.96 -10.34
C ASN A 85 24.41 17.74 -9.48
N GLY A 86 25.20 17.93 -8.42
CA GLY A 86 25.50 16.87 -7.45
C GLY A 86 24.26 16.38 -6.71
N GLU A 87 23.46 17.30 -6.18
CA GLU A 87 22.20 16.98 -5.49
C GLU A 87 21.19 16.26 -6.40
N GLU A 88 21.09 16.66 -7.67
CA GLU A 88 20.21 16.01 -8.63
C GLU A 88 20.68 14.58 -8.96
N GLN A 89 21.99 14.38 -9.14
CA GLN A 89 22.57 13.06 -9.36
C GLN A 89 22.40 12.15 -8.13
N ASP A 90 22.70 12.66 -6.93
CA ASP A 90 22.55 11.93 -5.67
C ASP A 90 21.08 11.55 -5.43
N PHE A 91 20.14 12.46 -5.75
CA PHE A 91 18.72 12.18 -5.68
C PHE A 91 18.29 11.08 -6.67
N GLN A 92 18.76 11.13 -7.93
CA GLN A 92 18.44 10.12 -8.94
C GLN A 92 18.96 8.75 -8.52
N ILE A 93 20.21 8.65 -8.06
CA ILE A 93 20.79 7.39 -7.58
C ILE A 93 19.99 6.84 -6.39
N ALA A 94 19.70 7.68 -5.39
CA ALA A 94 18.93 7.25 -4.22
C ALA A 94 17.50 6.81 -4.58
N PHE A 95 16.87 7.48 -5.55
CA PHE A 95 15.56 7.10 -6.07
C PHE A 95 15.61 5.75 -6.80
N GLU A 96 16.58 5.56 -7.69
CA GLU A 96 16.78 4.30 -8.44
C GLU A 96 17.06 3.13 -7.50
N ASP A 97 17.98 3.30 -6.55
CA ASP A 97 18.31 2.28 -5.54
C ASP A 97 17.06 1.88 -4.72
N SER A 98 16.27 2.88 -4.32
CA SER A 98 15.03 2.63 -3.57
C SER A 98 13.97 1.93 -4.44
N ALA A 99 13.86 2.29 -5.71
CA ALA A 99 12.93 1.66 -6.63
C ALA A 99 13.29 0.19 -6.89
N ILE A 100 14.58 -0.10 -7.09
CA ILE A 100 15.08 -1.48 -7.20
C ILE A 100 14.77 -2.26 -5.93
N GLN A 101 15.04 -1.69 -4.75
CA GLN A 101 14.74 -2.34 -3.48
C GLN A 101 13.25 -2.69 -3.34
N VAL A 102 12.33 -1.81 -3.76
CA VAL A 102 10.89 -2.08 -3.75
C VAL A 102 10.54 -3.24 -4.66
N ILE A 103 11.08 -3.25 -5.89
CA ILE A 103 10.83 -4.30 -6.88
C ILE A 103 11.34 -5.65 -6.38
N ASP A 104 12.56 -5.70 -5.85
CA ASP A 104 13.16 -6.92 -5.31
C ASP A 104 12.36 -7.44 -4.12
N SER A 105 12.02 -6.56 -3.17
CA SER A 105 11.21 -6.94 -2.00
C SER A 105 9.82 -7.44 -2.41
N PHE A 106 9.23 -6.85 -3.45
CA PHE A 106 7.96 -7.27 -4.04
C PHE A 106 8.07 -8.68 -4.65
N HIS A 107 9.09 -8.93 -5.47
CA HIS A 107 9.32 -10.25 -6.06
C HIS A 107 9.51 -11.31 -4.98
N GLU A 108 10.36 -11.06 -4.00
CA GLU A 108 10.57 -12.01 -2.90
C GLU A 108 9.28 -12.29 -2.12
N ALA A 109 8.45 -11.28 -1.89
CA ALA A 109 7.18 -11.44 -1.19
C ALA A 109 6.17 -12.26 -2.00
N ILE A 110 6.08 -12.05 -3.31
CA ILE A 110 5.25 -12.90 -4.19
C ILE A 110 5.80 -14.32 -4.24
N GLU A 111 7.11 -14.51 -4.41
CA GLU A 111 7.73 -15.83 -4.47
C GLU A 111 7.48 -16.63 -3.19
N ARG A 112 7.58 -15.99 -2.01
CA ARG A 112 7.23 -16.62 -0.73
C ARG A 112 5.76 -17.04 -0.68
N ASN A 113 4.84 -16.17 -1.11
CA ASN A 113 3.41 -16.48 -1.12
C ASN A 113 3.11 -17.64 -2.08
N MET A 114 3.56 -17.54 -3.34
CA MET A 114 3.39 -18.59 -4.34
C MET A 114 4.03 -19.90 -3.92
N GLY A 115 5.21 -19.87 -3.33
CA GLY A 115 5.90 -21.06 -2.81
C GLY A 115 5.10 -21.76 -1.69
N ALA A 116 4.51 -20.99 -0.77
CA ALA A 116 3.66 -21.54 0.29
C ALA A 116 2.40 -22.21 -0.28
N VAL A 117 1.72 -21.57 -1.23
CA VAL A 117 0.52 -22.13 -1.88
C VAL A 117 0.86 -23.35 -2.75
N ALA A 118 1.97 -23.29 -3.50
CA ALA A 118 2.47 -24.39 -4.31
C ALA A 118 2.77 -25.64 -3.46
N SER A 119 3.32 -25.45 -2.27
CA SER A 119 3.58 -26.55 -1.32
C SER A 119 2.30 -27.29 -0.93
N LEU A 120 1.17 -26.58 -0.77
CA LEU A 120 -0.11 -27.22 -0.51
C LEU A 120 -0.70 -27.89 -1.74
N SER A 121 -0.58 -27.27 -2.91
CA SER A 121 -0.99 -27.88 -4.18
C SER A 121 -0.29 -29.23 -4.39
N ASN A 122 1.02 -29.26 -4.15
CA ASN A 122 1.82 -30.48 -4.19
C ASN A 122 1.36 -31.47 -3.11
N SER A 123 1.05 -31.01 -1.89
CA SER A 123 0.55 -31.88 -0.83
C SER A 123 -0.76 -32.56 -1.19
N ILE A 124 -1.68 -31.86 -1.87
CA ILE A 124 -2.96 -32.43 -2.34
C ILE A 124 -2.69 -33.47 -3.44
N THR A 125 -1.85 -33.13 -4.42
CA THR A 125 -1.47 -34.03 -5.52
C THR A 125 -0.79 -35.30 -4.99
N SER A 126 0.22 -35.15 -4.13
CA SER A 126 0.92 -36.28 -3.49
C SER A 126 -0.04 -37.16 -2.71
N TYR A 127 -0.93 -36.56 -1.90
CA TYR A 127 -1.89 -37.32 -1.11
C TYR A 127 -2.85 -38.12 -2.00
N ALA A 128 -3.33 -37.54 -3.10
CA ALA A 128 -4.17 -38.24 -4.06
C ALA A 128 -3.45 -39.46 -4.66
N LEU A 129 -2.22 -39.27 -5.12
CA LEU A 129 -1.40 -40.33 -5.73
C LEU A 129 -1.06 -41.45 -4.71
N GLU A 130 -0.62 -41.09 -3.49
CA GLU A 130 -0.25 -42.05 -2.45
C GLU A 130 -1.44 -42.86 -1.94
N THR A 131 -2.63 -42.26 -1.90
CA THR A 131 -3.86 -42.93 -1.47
C THR A 131 -4.67 -43.54 -2.61
N ASN A 132 -4.13 -43.50 -3.83
CA ASN A 132 -4.78 -43.98 -5.05
C ASN A 132 -6.21 -43.43 -5.22
N LYS A 133 -6.40 -42.14 -4.88
CA LYS A 133 -7.65 -41.40 -5.06
C LYS A 133 -7.59 -40.61 -6.36
N SER A 134 -8.71 -40.57 -7.08
CA SER A 134 -8.87 -39.70 -8.25
C SER A 134 -9.53 -38.38 -7.87
N PHE A 135 -9.18 -37.32 -8.58
CA PHE A 135 -9.89 -36.04 -8.50
C PHE A 135 -11.27 -36.16 -9.17
N PRO A 136 -12.30 -35.44 -8.69
CA PRO A 136 -12.27 -34.45 -7.60
C PRO A 136 -12.31 -35.03 -6.17
N PHE A 137 -12.39 -36.36 -6.00
CA PHE A 137 -12.73 -37.07 -4.75
C PHE A 137 -11.59 -37.12 -3.70
N VAL A 138 -10.96 -35.98 -3.45
CA VAL A 138 -9.79 -35.83 -2.57
C VAL A 138 -10.11 -34.87 -1.43
N THR A 139 -10.06 -35.40 -0.20
CA THR A 139 -10.13 -34.62 1.05
C THR A 139 -8.78 -34.74 1.75
N LEU A 140 -8.04 -33.64 1.79
CA LEU A 140 -6.72 -33.61 2.42
C LEU A 140 -6.86 -33.64 3.95
N PRO A 141 -6.23 -34.58 4.66
CA PRO A 141 -6.27 -34.59 6.13
C PRO A 141 -5.52 -33.39 6.70
N HIS A 142 -6.05 -32.83 7.79
CA HIS A 142 -5.46 -31.69 8.51
C HIS A 142 -5.25 -30.45 7.62
N PHE A 143 -6.15 -30.23 6.66
CA PHE A 143 -6.12 -29.07 5.77
C PHE A 143 -6.12 -27.77 6.55
N GLU A 144 -6.84 -27.72 7.66
CA GLU A 144 -6.95 -26.55 8.52
C GLU A 144 -5.60 -26.14 9.13
N ILE A 145 -4.82 -27.10 9.63
CA ILE A 145 -3.50 -26.87 10.22
C ILE A 145 -2.53 -26.39 9.13
N LYS A 146 -2.45 -27.16 8.02
CA LYS A 146 -1.62 -26.80 6.87
C LYS A 146 -1.97 -25.41 6.33
N GLY A 147 -3.26 -25.14 6.21
CA GLY A 147 -3.78 -23.87 5.74
C GLY A 147 -3.46 -22.72 6.70
N SER A 148 -3.51 -22.94 8.02
CA SER A 148 -3.11 -21.93 9.00
C SER A 148 -1.64 -21.57 8.90
N ASP A 149 -0.76 -22.56 8.69
CA ASP A 149 0.66 -22.32 8.45
C ASP A 149 0.91 -21.53 7.17
N ILE A 150 0.22 -21.90 6.09
CA ILE A 150 0.33 -21.20 4.81
C ILE A 150 -0.18 -19.78 4.91
N ARG A 151 -1.31 -19.54 5.58
CA ARG A 151 -1.80 -18.18 5.83
C ARG A 151 -0.81 -17.34 6.61
N ALA A 152 -0.18 -17.90 7.64
CA ALA A 152 0.87 -17.23 8.40
C ALA A 152 2.11 -16.91 7.54
N GLN A 153 2.52 -17.83 6.66
CA GLN A 153 3.68 -17.65 5.77
C GLN A 153 3.41 -16.68 4.60
N SER A 154 2.23 -16.75 4.01
CA SER A 154 1.84 -15.97 2.82
C SER A 154 1.29 -14.59 3.15
N GLY A 155 0.83 -14.36 4.39
CA GLY A 155 0.06 -13.17 4.70
C GLY A 155 -1.32 -13.17 4.02
N SER A 156 -1.92 -14.35 3.87
CA SER A 156 -3.29 -14.49 3.34
C SER A 156 -4.25 -14.76 4.47
N HIS A 157 -5.45 -14.17 4.46
CA HIS A 157 -6.48 -14.37 5.51
C HIS A 157 -7.39 -15.56 5.27
N LEU A 158 -7.40 -16.10 4.05
CA LEU A 158 -8.20 -17.27 3.70
C LEU A 158 -7.44 -18.20 2.77
N LEU A 159 -7.79 -19.47 2.84
CA LEU A 159 -7.28 -20.48 1.94
C LEU A 159 -8.39 -21.46 1.65
N HIS A 160 -8.77 -21.60 0.39
CA HIS A 160 -9.84 -22.49 -0.06
C HIS A 160 -9.29 -23.53 -1.01
N TRP A 161 -9.66 -24.79 -0.82
CA TRP A 161 -9.49 -25.86 -1.78
C TRP A 161 -10.79 -26.05 -2.55
N CYS A 162 -10.74 -25.84 -3.86
CA CYS A 162 -11.87 -25.96 -4.77
C CYS A 162 -11.52 -26.95 -5.89
N PRO A 163 -11.91 -28.24 -5.77
CA PRO A 163 -11.67 -29.21 -6.83
C PRO A 163 -12.46 -28.88 -8.09
N LEU A 164 -11.92 -29.26 -9.24
CA LEU A 164 -12.59 -29.13 -10.53
C LEU A 164 -13.62 -30.26 -10.67
N VAL A 165 -14.89 -29.88 -10.68
CA VAL A 165 -16.02 -30.78 -10.94
C VAL A 165 -16.59 -30.43 -12.31
N SER A 166 -17.14 -31.39 -13.00
CA SER A 166 -17.71 -31.22 -14.33
C SER A 166 -19.10 -31.84 -14.35
N ASP A 167 -19.87 -31.56 -15.40
CA ASP A 167 -21.21 -32.13 -15.54
C ASP A 167 -21.24 -33.66 -15.41
N HIS A 168 -20.20 -34.36 -15.91
CA HIS A 168 -20.19 -35.83 -15.93
C HIS A 168 -19.96 -36.47 -14.55
N ASN A 169 -19.21 -35.81 -13.66
CA ASN A 169 -18.87 -36.35 -12.33
C ASN A 169 -19.54 -35.59 -11.18
N ARG A 170 -20.43 -34.63 -11.48
CA ARG A 170 -21.14 -33.84 -10.47
C ARG A 170 -21.97 -34.69 -9.51
N GLY A 171 -22.74 -35.65 -10.01
CA GLY A 171 -23.57 -36.51 -9.16
C GLY A 171 -22.73 -37.31 -8.17
N ASP A 172 -21.61 -37.87 -8.65
CA ASP A 172 -20.65 -38.60 -7.81
C ASP A 172 -19.98 -37.66 -6.79
N TRP A 173 -19.71 -36.40 -7.16
CA TRP A 173 -19.16 -35.40 -6.26
C TRP A 173 -20.13 -35.04 -5.14
N GLU A 174 -21.39 -34.80 -5.46
CA GLU A 174 -22.43 -34.46 -4.48
C GLU A 174 -22.61 -35.61 -3.47
N GLU A 175 -22.59 -36.87 -3.93
CA GLU A 175 -22.62 -38.04 -3.04
C GLU A 175 -21.34 -38.14 -2.19
N TYR A 176 -20.15 -38.01 -2.80
CA TYR A 176 -18.87 -38.05 -2.09
C TYR A 176 -18.80 -36.97 -1.01
N SER A 177 -19.13 -35.73 -1.38
CA SER A 177 -19.04 -34.57 -0.50
C SER A 177 -20.04 -34.70 0.66
N PHE A 178 -21.25 -35.21 0.40
CA PHE A 178 -22.23 -35.53 1.44
C PHE A 178 -21.71 -36.59 2.43
N GLN A 179 -21.12 -37.68 1.95
CA GLN A 179 -20.55 -38.73 2.80
C GLN A 179 -19.37 -38.23 3.65
N ASN A 180 -18.60 -37.29 3.14
CA ASN A 180 -17.37 -36.79 3.77
C ASN A 180 -17.55 -35.47 4.52
N ARG A 181 -18.76 -34.89 4.58
CA ARG A 181 -19.03 -33.54 5.15
C ARG A 181 -18.55 -33.31 6.58
N HIS A 182 -18.45 -34.37 7.39
CA HIS A 182 -18.04 -34.27 8.79
C HIS A 182 -16.58 -33.83 9.00
N HIS A 183 -15.74 -33.88 7.94
CA HIS A 183 -14.38 -33.36 8.00
C HIS A 183 -14.35 -31.88 8.43
N ALA A 184 -15.36 -31.08 8.05
CA ALA A 184 -15.44 -29.66 8.39
C ALA A 184 -15.63 -29.44 9.89
N THR A 185 -16.45 -30.26 10.55
CA THR A 185 -16.64 -30.21 12.01
C THR A 185 -15.35 -30.49 12.76
N GLN A 186 -14.57 -31.48 12.29
CA GLN A 186 -13.26 -31.79 12.86
C GLN A 186 -12.27 -30.64 12.64
N ALA A 187 -12.24 -30.07 11.44
CA ALA A 187 -11.38 -28.96 11.09
C ALA A 187 -11.62 -27.73 12.00
N ILE A 188 -12.87 -27.40 12.32
CA ILE A 188 -13.19 -26.28 13.23
C ILE A 188 -12.53 -26.43 14.60
N GLN A 189 -12.55 -27.65 15.15
CA GLN A 189 -11.97 -27.94 16.46
C GLN A 189 -10.44 -27.80 16.44
N TYR A 190 -9.80 -28.38 15.41
CA TYR A 190 -8.35 -28.33 15.27
C TYR A 190 -7.85 -26.91 14.97
N ASP A 191 -8.48 -26.19 14.04
CA ASP A 191 -8.05 -24.85 13.64
C ASP A 191 -8.16 -23.86 14.81
N THR A 192 -9.27 -23.89 15.55
CA THR A 192 -9.47 -22.98 16.70
C THR A 192 -8.38 -23.16 17.74
N LYS A 193 -8.07 -24.41 18.10
CA LYS A 193 -6.99 -24.73 19.04
C LYS A 193 -5.63 -24.29 18.49
N TYR A 194 -5.36 -24.62 17.24
CA TYR A 194 -4.06 -24.35 16.62
C TYR A 194 -3.77 -22.85 16.48
N ARG A 195 -4.77 -22.04 16.10
CA ARG A 195 -4.63 -20.57 16.03
C ARG A 195 -4.27 -19.97 17.40
N MET A 196 -4.86 -20.47 18.49
CA MET A 196 -4.52 -20.03 19.85
C MET A 196 -3.07 -20.38 20.24
N GLU A 197 -2.60 -21.57 19.84
CA GLU A 197 -1.21 -21.99 20.05
C GLU A 197 -0.23 -21.13 19.24
N GLN A 198 -0.57 -20.82 17.97
CA GLN A 198 0.21 -19.90 17.14
C GLN A 198 0.29 -18.49 17.76
N ASP A 199 -0.82 -17.95 18.29
CA ASP A 199 -0.80 -16.65 18.99
C ASP A 199 0.17 -16.63 20.17
N GLN A 200 0.18 -17.72 20.94
CA GLN A 200 1.08 -17.87 22.06
C GLN A 200 2.54 -17.95 21.60
N MET A 201 2.81 -18.69 20.53
CA MET A 201 4.15 -18.88 19.97
C MET A 201 4.75 -17.58 19.42
N TYR A 202 3.98 -16.83 18.64
CA TYR A 202 4.43 -15.58 18.00
C TYR A 202 4.33 -14.36 18.92
N GLY A 203 3.90 -14.54 20.18
CA GLY A 203 3.83 -13.46 21.16
C GLY A 203 2.69 -12.47 20.93
N TYR A 204 1.66 -12.85 20.15
CA TYR A 204 0.47 -12.01 19.92
C TYR A 204 -0.45 -11.90 21.15
N GLY A 205 -0.05 -12.43 22.32
CA GLY A 205 -0.86 -12.56 23.54
C GLY A 205 -0.30 -12.00 24.86
N THR A 206 0.74 -11.17 24.90
CA THR A 206 1.32 -10.71 26.19
C THR A 206 0.45 -9.69 26.94
N ARG A 207 -0.32 -10.21 27.92
CA ARG A 207 -0.97 -9.60 29.11
C ARG A 207 -2.07 -8.54 28.95
N SER A 208 -1.97 -7.60 28.03
CA SER A 208 -3.05 -6.61 27.83
C SER A 208 -4.26 -7.23 27.14
N ARG A 209 -4.03 -8.29 26.35
CA ARG A 209 -4.98 -8.88 25.41
C ARG A 209 -5.75 -10.08 25.95
N GLN A 210 -5.22 -10.80 26.93
CA GLN A 210 -5.97 -11.87 27.61
C GLN A 210 -7.12 -11.29 28.46
N ARG A 211 -6.94 -10.06 28.97
CA ARG A 211 -8.04 -9.27 29.56
C ARG A 211 -9.05 -8.84 28.50
N GLN A 212 -8.60 -8.48 27.30
CA GLN A 212 -9.48 -8.06 26.21
C GLN A 212 -10.24 -9.25 25.59
N LEU A 213 -9.65 -10.44 25.52
CA LEU A 213 -10.30 -11.68 25.10
C LEU A 213 -11.22 -12.25 26.18
N GLN A 214 -10.86 -12.16 27.47
CA GLN A 214 -11.80 -12.47 28.56
C GLN A 214 -12.94 -11.45 28.62
N GLN A 215 -12.68 -10.18 28.30
CA GLN A 215 -13.73 -9.19 28.08
C GLN A 215 -14.57 -9.58 26.87
N LEU A 216 -14.01 -9.81 25.68
CA LEU A 216 -14.75 -10.22 24.48
C LEU A 216 -15.51 -11.55 24.62
N GLN A 217 -15.01 -12.49 25.43
CA GLN A 217 -15.72 -13.75 25.75
C GLN A 217 -16.84 -13.53 26.77
N ALA A 218 -16.60 -12.74 27.83
CA ALA A 218 -17.65 -12.30 28.75
C ALA A 218 -18.68 -11.38 28.07
N GLN A 219 -18.27 -10.68 27.01
CA GLN A 219 -19.06 -9.74 26.24
C GLN A 219 -19.80 -10.46 25.10
N ASN A 220 -19.28 -11.58 24.58
CA ASN A 220 -20.05 -12.54 23.80
C ASN A 220 -21.12 -13.28 24.64
N GLU A 221 -20.98 -13.30 25.97
CA GLU A 221 -22.04 -13.75 26.89
C GLU A 221 -23.01 -12.63 27.29
N THR A 222 -22.74 -11.35 26.96
CA THR A 222 -23.59 -10.22 27.41
C THR A 222 -23.99 -9.15 26.37
N ASP A 223 -23.49 -9.11 25.13
CA ASP A 223 -23.66 -7.93 24.27
C ASP A 223 -24.59 -8.11 23.07
N SER A 224 -25.62 -7.27 23.09
CA SER A 224 -26.51 -6.87 22.02
C SER A 224 -25.79 -6.42 20.73
N GLU A 225 -24.49 -6.15 20.70
CA GLU A 225 -23.75 -5.81 19.46
C GLU A 225 -23.33 -7.06 18.66
N THR A 226 -22.97 -8.16 19.31
CA THR A 226 -22.79 -9.45 18.62
C THR A 226 -24.15 -9.99 18.22
N GLN A 227 -25.19 -9.75 19.00
CA GLN A 227 -26.57 -10.09 18.65
C GLN A 227 -27.10 -9.22 17.51
N GLN A 228 -26.86 -7.89 17.51
CA GLN A 228 -27.19 -6.97 16.42
C GLN A 228 -26.34 -7.25 15.18
N PHE A 229 -25.04 -7.56 15.31
CA PHE A 229 -24.20 -7.98 14.18
C PHE A 229 -24.62 -9.34 13.64
N ASN A 230 -25.01 -10.29 14.50
CA ASN A 230 -25.55 -11.57 14.08
C ASN A 230 -26.95 -11.39 13.47
N GLU A 231 -27.78 -10.49 13.98
CA GLU A 231 -29.09 -10.13 13.45
C GLU A 231 -28.94 -9.33 12.16
N ASP A 232 -27.91 -8.50 11.99
CA ASP A 232 -27.62 -7.72 10.78
C ASP A 232 -26.94 -8.61 9.73
N LEU A 233 -26.13 -9.59 10.12
CA LEU A 233 -25.52 -10.59 9.24
C LEU A 233 -26.56 -11.66 8.87
N GLU A 234 -27.35 -12.15 9.82
CA GLU A 234 -28.55 -12.96 9.55
C GLU A 234 -29.59 -12.15 8.82
N ALA A 235 -29.71 -10.83 8.99
CA ALA A 235 -30.53 -9.93 8.19
C ALA A 235 -29.83 -9.45 6.93
N LEU A 236 -28.56 -9.70 6.66
CA LEU A 236 -27.94 -9.53 5.35
C LEU A 236 -28.13 -10.81 4.54
N VAL A 237 -27.89 -11.95 5.19
CA VAL A 237 -28.28 -13.28 4.73
C VAL A 237 -29.82 -13.39 4.62
N SER A 238 -30.59 -12.63 5.41
CA SER A 238 -32.07 -12.64 5.42
C SER A 238 -32.83 -11.43 4.94
N THR A 239 -32.23 -10.27 4.72
CA THR A 239 -32.83 -9.27 3.81
C THR A 239 -32.61 -9.68 2.38
N ASP A 240 -31.54 -10.45 2.10
CA ASP A 240 -31.41 -11.16 0.83
C ASP A 240 -32.33 -12.40 0.75
N THR A 241 -32.68 -13.04 1.89
CA THR A 241 -33.68 -14.14 1.96
C THR A 241 -35.13 -13.78 2.36
N GLN A 242 -35.47 -12.51 2.63
CA GLN A 242 -36.85 -12.10 2.93
C GLN A 242 -37.32 -10.88 2.12
N GLY A 243 -36.42 -10.07 1.56
CA GLY A 243 -36.84 -8.94 0.71
C GLY A 243 -37.13 -9.33 -0.74
N VAL A 244 -36.45 -10.35 -1.27
CA VAL A 244 -36.46 -10.64 -2.73
C VAL A 244 -36.54 -12.15 -3.08
N LEU A 245 -36.48 -13.07 -2.11
CA LEU A 245 -36.37 -14.52 -2.39
C LEU A 245 -37.25 -15.44 -1.52
N GLY A 246 -38.21 -16.12 -2.13
CA GLY A 246 -38.98 -17.19 -1.50
C GLY A 246 -38.31 -18.58 -1.45
N VAL A 247 -36.97 -18.68 -1.45
CA VAL A 247 -36.27 -19.99 -1.43
C VAL A 247 -35.25 -20.00 -0.29
N ARG A 248 -35.55 -20.80 0.75
CA ARG A 248 -34.59 -21.12 1.82
C ARG A 248 -33.49 -22.02 1.23
N PRO A 249 -32.20 -21.76 1.50
CA PRO A 249 -31.17 -22.72 1.17
C PRO A 249 -31.42 -24.06 1.89
N THR A 250 -31.21 -25.17 1.20
CA THR A 250 -31.42 -26.56 1.64
C THR A 250 -30.24 -27.05 2.46
N THR A 251 -29.86 -26.28 3.48
CA THR A 251 -28.91 -26.78 4.47
C THR A 251 -29.54 -27.93 5.25
N LEU A 252 -28.74 -28.94 5.56
CA LEU A 252 -29.19 -30.03 6.42
C LEU A 252 -29.47 -29.53 7.85
N ASN A 253 -30.60 -29.97 8.43
CA ASN A 253 -30.96 -29.70 9.82
C ASN A 253 -30.20 -30.59 10.83
N ASP A 254 -29.09 -31.24 10.42
CA ASP A 254 -28.30 -32.14 11.27
C ASP A 254 -27.22 -31.40 12.09
N GLY A 255 -27.24 -30.07 12.09
CA GLY A 255 -26.28 -29.22 12.78
C GLY A 255 -24.97 -28.99 12.01
N SER A 256 -24.80 -29.60 10.83
CA SER A 256 -23.62 -29.35 9.99
C SER A 256 -23.70 -28.03 9.21
N ASN A 257 -24.92 -27.48 9.01
CA ASN A 257 -25.20 -26.37 8.10
C ASN A 257 -24.69 -26.63 6.66
N TYR A 258 -24.56 -27.89 6.28
CA TYR A 258 -23.98 -28.32 5.01
C TYR A 258 -25.00 -28.29 3.87
N HIS A 259 -24.57 -27.86 2.68
CA HIS A 259 -25.35 -27.92 1.45
C HIS A 259 -25.05 -29.24 0.70
N PRO A 260 -26.04 -30.13 0.52
CA PRO A 260 -25.84 -31.42 -0.13
C PRO A 260 -25.56 -31.32 -1.64
N TYR A 261 -25.89 -30.18 -2.25
CA TYR A 261 -25.70 -29.92 -3.69
C TYR A 261 -24.75 -28.76 -3.90
N ILE A 262 -24.10 -28.73 -5.07
CA ILE A 262 -23.37 -27.53 -5.51
C ILE A 262 -24.35 -26.38 -5.64
N TRP A 263 -24.04 -25.23 -5.04
CA TRP A 263 -24.95 -24.07 -4.96
C TRP A 263 -24.24 -22.76 -5.32
N THR A 264 -25.03 -21.72 -5.61
CA THR A 264 -24.53 -20.37 -5.93
C THR A 264 -25.18 -19.33 -5.03
N SER A 265 -24.42 -18.29 -4.64
CA SER A 265 -24.90 -17.16 -3.84
C SER A 265 -25.83 -16.19 -4.62
N GLY A 266 -26.31 -16.58 -5.80
CA GLY A 266 -27.27 -15.79 -6.58
C GLY A 266 -26.64 -14.77 -7.52
N SER A 267 -25.34 -14.91 -7.81
CA SER A 267 -24.65 -14.13 -8.84
C SER A 267 -24.99 -14.58 -10.27
N THR A 268 -25.54 -15.79 -10.42
CA THR A 268 -26.03 -16.35 -11.68
C THR A 268 -27.45 -16.89 -11.51
N THR A 269 -28.29 -16.73 -12.54
CA THR A 269 -29.62 -17.36 -12.61
C THR A 269 -29.49 -18.83 -13.04
N PRO A 270 -30.24 -19.77 -12.44
CA PRO A 270 -31.19 -19.59 -11.35
C PRO A 270 -30.49 -19.48 -9.98
N ARG A 271 -31.10 -18.72 -9.08
CA ARG A 271 -30.61 -18.44 -7.73
C ARG A 271 -30.98 -19.55 -6.75
N GLY A 272 -30.10 -19.87 -5.79
CA GLY A 272 -30.32 -20.88 -4.74
C GLY A 272 -29.73 -22.26 -5.08
N ASP A 273 -30.19 -23.32 -4.41
CA ASP A 273 -29.74 -24.72 -4.67
C ASP A 273 -30.39 -25.32 -5.92
N VAL A 274 -31.00 -24.49 -6.78
CA VAL A 274 -31.53 -24.97 -8.05
C VAL A 274 -30.35 -25.50 -8.84
N PRO A 275 -30.31 -26.80 -9.19
CA PRO A 275 -29.22 -27.34 -9.97
C PRO A 275 -29.12 -26.52 -11.23
N GLN A 276 -28.05 -25.74 -11.35
CA GLN A 276 -27.74 -25.10 -12.61
C GLN A 276 -27.62 -26.23 -13.63
N GLY A 277 -28.42 -26.14 -14.69
CA GLY A 277 -28.73 -27.26 -15.57
C GLY A 277 -27.49 -28.05 -15.93
N SER A 278 -27.59 -29.37 -15.93
CA SER A 278 -26.60 -30.26 -16.52
C SER A 278 -26.30 -29.76 -17.94
N GLY A 279 -25.13 -29.16 -18.15
CA GLY A 279 -24.74 -28.57 -19.45
C GLY A 279 -24.01 -27.22 -19.40
N ASP A 280 -23.88 -26.57 -18.24
CA ASP A 280 -23.24 -25.23 -18.09
C ASP A 280 -21.73 -25.29 -17.76
N GLY A 281 -21.07 -26.44 -17.91
CA GLY A 281 -19.59 -26.54 -17.87
C GLY A 281 -18.99 -26.91 -16.52
N ASN A 282 -17.71 -26.58 -16.34
CA ASN A 282 -16.94 -26.92 -15.14
C ASN A 282 -17.41 -26.11 -13.90
N TYR A 283 -17.46 -26.76 -12.75
CA TYR A 283 -17.77 -26.23 -11.43
C TYR A 283 -16.52 -26.22 -10.54
N MET A 284 -16.48 -25.33 -9.56
CA MET A 284 -15.43 -25.28 -8.53
C MET A 284 -16.07 -25.17 -7.13
N PRO A 285 -16.65 -26.24 -6.59
CA PRO A 285 -17.21 -26.22 -5.24
C PRO A 285 -16.11 -25.97 -4.20
N LEU A 286 -16.34 -25.04 -3.27
CA LEU A 286 -15.48 -24.89 -2.09
C LEU A 286 -15.61 -26.15 -1.23
N TRP A 287 -14.51 -26.89 -1.07
CA TRP A 287 -14.52 -28.17 -0.36
C TRP A 287 -13.83 -28.13 1.00
N GLN A 288 -12.64 -27.53 1.08
CA GLN A 288 -11.94 -27.34 2.35
C GLN A 288 -11.51 -25.89 2.48
N GLN A 289 -11.48 -25.38 3.70
CA GLN A 289 -11.08 -24.01 3.96
C GLN A 289 -10.25 -23.89 5.23
N SER A 290 -9.44 -22.84 5.27
CA SER A 290 -8.78 -22.41 6.48
C SER A 290 -8.74 -20.87 6.44
N PRO A 291 -9.26 -20.15 7.46
CA PRO A 291 -9.71 -20.66 8.75
C PRO A 291 -10.95 -21.56 8.66
N ALA A 292 -10.98 -22.59 9.51
CA ALA A 292 -12.16 -23.43 9.67
C ALA A 292 -13.02 -22.83 10.79
N ASP A 293 -14.28 -22.52 10.47
CA ASP A 293 -15.26 -22.01 11.43
C ASP A 293 -16.67 -22.51 11.08
N ALA A 294 -17.51 -22.70 12.11
CA ALA A 294 -18.89 -23.17 11.97
C ALA A 294 -19.76 -22.27 11.07
N ARG A 295 -19.56 -20.94 11.10
CA ARG A 295 -20.27 -19.99 10.23
C ARG A 295 -19.78 -20.06 8.79
N LEU A 296 -18.52 -20.45 8.59
CA LEU A 296 -17.94 -20.59 7.27
C LEU A 296 -18.25 -21.97 6.66
N ALA A 297 -18.57 -22.98 7.48
CA ALA A 297 -18.93 -24.32 7.00
C ALA A 297 -20.19 -24.33 6.13
N SER A 298 -21.07 -23.32 6.24
CA SER A 298 -22.19 -23.15 5.31
C SER A 298 -21.74 -22.79 3.89
N ALA A 299 -20.53 -22.25 3.70
CA ALA A 299 -19.96 -21.95 2.39
C ALA A 299 -19.50 -23.21 1.62
N LEU A 300 -19.50 -24.39 2.25
CA LEU A 300 -19.13 -25.63 1.57
C LEU A 300 -20.07 -25.91 0.40
N ASN A 301 -19.52 -26.47 -0.68
CA ASN A 301 -20.19 -26.67 -1.97
C ASN A 301 -20.63 -25.38 -2.70
N LEU A 302 -20.24 -24.19 -2.22
CA LEU A 302 -20.41 -22.96 -3.00
C LEU A 302 -19.57 -23.05 -4.28
N ASP A 303 -20.20 -22.90 -5.44
CA ASP A 303 -19.54 -22.85 -6.73
C ASP A 303 -18.81 -21.51 -6.90
N VAL A 304 -17.52 -21.50 -6.59
CA VAL A 304 -16.73 -20.26 -6.68
C VAL A 304 -16.51 -19.81 -8.12
N ALA A 305 -16.62 -20.74 -9.09
CA ALA A 305 -16.42 -20.45 -10.52
C ALA A 305 -17.44 -19.46 -11.07
N ARG A 306 -18.64 -19.46 -10.50
CA ARG A 306 -19.74 -18.60 -10.92
C ARG A 306 -20.00 -17.46 -9.96
N SER A 307 -19.16 -17.33 -8.94
CA SER A 307 -19.27 -16.24 -7.99
C SER A 307 -18.85 -14.91 -8.62
N ASN A 308 -19.49 -13.82 -8.19
CA ASN A 308 -19.05 -12.47 -8.55
C ASN A 308 -17.65 -12.11 -7.98
N PHE A 309 -17.06 -12.99 -7.17
CA PHE A 309 -15.74 -12.78 -6.59
C PHE A 309 -14.64 -13.12 -7.57
N ILE A 310 -14.86 -13.96 -8.59
CA ILE A 310 -13.85 -14.40 -9.54
C ILE A 310 -14.18 -13.86 -10.94
N ALA A 311 -13.20 -13.32 -11.66
CA ALA A 311 -13.40 -12.88 -13.04
C ALA A 311 -13.80 -14.08 -13.92
N LYS A 312 -14.78 -13.88 -14.82
CA LYS A 312 -15.42 -14.96 -15.61
C LYS A 312 -14.44 -15.87 -16.35
N ASP A 313 -13.34 -15.32 -16.86
CA ASP A 313 -12.36 -16.05 -17.66
C ASP A 313 -11.16 -16.57 -16.84
N LEU A 314 -11.11 -16.31 -15.53
CA LEU A 314 -9.96 -16.63 -14.69
C LEU A 314 -9.71 -18.14 -14.65
N ILE A 315 -10.76 -18.94 -14.49
CA ILE A 315 -10.63 -20.40 -14.45
C ILE A 315 -10.20 -20.95 -15.80
N HIS A 316 -10.81 -20.46 -16.89
CA HIS A 316 -10.41 -20.86 -18.24
C HIS A 316 -8.94 -20.52 -18.52
N THR A 317 -8.49 -19.33 -18.10
CA THR A 317 -7.10 -18.89 -18.22
C THR A 317 -6.17 -19.80 -17.42
N MET A 318 -6.50 -20.09 -16.15
CA MET A 318 -5.70 -20.98 -15.31
C MET A 318 -5.60 -22.40 -15.88
N GLN A 319 -6.70 -22.94 -16.43
CA GLN A 319 -6.72 -24.25 -17.07
C GLN A 319 -5.88 -24.29 -18.36
N THR A 320 -5.95 -23.23 -19.17
CA THR A 320 -5.26 -23.13 -20.46
C THR A 320 -3.77 -22.89 -20.27
N GLU A 321 -3.42 -21.92 -19.43
CA GLU A 321 -2.04 -21.50 -19.19
C GLU A 321 -1.32 -22.40 -18.17
N GLN A 322 -2.05 -23.21 -17.39
CA GLN A 322 -1.51 -24.03 -16.31
C GLN A 322 -0.65 -23.23 -15.30
N MET A 323 -1.02 -21.98 -15.06
CA MET A 323 -0.31 -21.06 -14.18
C MET A 323 -1.24 -20.48 -13.12
N ALA A 324 -0.65 -19.95 -12.04
CA ALA A 324 -1.40 -19.19 -11.06
C ALA A 324 -1.91 -17.88 -11.69
N VAL A 325 -3.14 -17.49 -11.33
CA VAL A 325 -3.80 -16.29 -11.87
C VAL A 325 -4.22 -15.38 -10.74
N LEU A 326 -3.91 -14.08 -10.89
CA LEU A 326 -4.41 -13.03 -10.03
C LEU A 326 -5.71 -12.47 -10.58
N ASN A 327 -6.66 -12.25 -9.70
CA ASN A 327 -7.92 -11.63 -10.03
C ASN A 327 -7.83 -10.10 -10.06
N MET A 328 -8.95 -9.43 -10.34
CA MET A 328 -9.08 -7.99 -10.18
C MET A 328 -8.87 -7.60 -8.70
N ALA A 329 -8.18 -6.49 -8.47
CA ALA A 329 -8.11 -5.92 -7.12
C ALA A 329 -9.44 -5.24 -6.80
N ALA A 330 -9.94 -5.45 -5.59
CA ALA A 330 -11.22 -4.91 -5.16
C ALA A 330 -11.20 -4.54 -3.68
N GLU A 331 -11.97 -3.51 -3.33
CA GLU A 331 -12.38 -3.26 -1.96
C GLU A 331 -13.59 -4.15 -1.62
N PRO A 332 -13.72 -4.62 -0.37
CA PRO A 332 -14.93 -5.27 0.10
C PRO A 332 -16.16 -4.35 -0.08
N ARG A 333 -17.19 -4.85 -0.75
CA ARG A 333 -18.46 -4.12 -0.89
C ARG A 333 -19.13 -4.00 0.48
N GLU A 334 -19.87 -2.92 0.73
CA GLU A 334 -20.59 -2.69 2.00
C GLU A 334 -21.38 -3.92 2.48
N ILE A 335 -22.12 -4.56 1.57
CA ILE A 335 -22.94 -5.76 1.85
C ILE A 335 -22.08 -6.95 2.32
N SER A 336 -20.82 -7.02 1.89
CA SER A 336 -19.87 -8.09 2.25
C SER A 336 -18.89 -7.71 3.36
N LYS A 337 -18.86 -6.44 3.81
CA LYS A 337 -17.87 -5.98 4.81
C LYS A 337 -17.99 -6.73 6.13
N ALA A 338 -19.21 -6.97 6.60
CA ALA A 338 -19.44 -7.73 7.82
C ALA A 338 -18.86 -9.15 7.73
N GLN A 339 -19.08 -9.84 6.61
CA GLN A 339 -18.51 -11.16 6.36
C GLN A 339 -16.99 -11.10 6.29
N PHE A 340 -16.43 -10.11 5.59
CA PHE A 340 -14.98 -9.95 5.44
C PHE A 340 -14.29 -9.62 6.79
N GLN A 341 -14.88 -8.73 7.57
CA GLN A 341 -14.44 -8.44 8.94
C GLN A 341 -14.47 -9.71 9.81
N TYR A 342 -15.49 -10.54 9.63
CA TYR A 342 -15.57 -11.81 10.33
C TYR A 342 -14.43 -12.77 9.94
N TYR A 343 -14.18 -12.98 8.64
CA TYR A 343 -13.03 -13.76 8.15
C TYR A 343 -11.72 -13.24 8.75
N LEU A 344 -11.50 -11.93 8.72
CA LEU A 344 -10.34 -11.29 9.34
C LEU A 344 -10.24 -11.62 10.83
N LYS A 345 -11.34 -11.51 11.59
CA LYS A 345 -11.41 -11.80 13.03
C LYS A 345 -11.15 -13.26 13.41
N VAL A 346 -11.37 -14.20 12.49
CA VAL A 346 -11.08 -15.64 12.72
C VAL A 346 -9.79 -16.11 12.04
N SER A 347 -9.14 -15.25 11.24
CA SER A 347 -7.88 -15.53 10.54
C SER A 347 -6.64 -15.12 11.36
N GLN A 348 -5.46 -15.11 10.73
CA GLN A 348 -4.21 -14.56 11.27
C GLN A 348 -4.24 -13.03 11.48
N TYR A 349 -5.19 -12.32 10.84
CA TYR A 349 -5.36 -10.87 11.00
C TYR A 349 -6.38 -10.47 12.07
N ARG A 350 -6.77 -11.41 12.93
CA ARG A 350 -7.75 -11.23 14.02
C ARG A 350 -7.48 -10.05 14.97
N HIS A 351 -6.27 -9.52 14.93
CA HIS A 351 -5.77 -8.43 15.76
C HIS A 351 -5.73 -7.06 15.08
N ARG A 352 -5.99 -7.02 13.77
CA ARG A 352 -5.96 -5.84 12.89
C ARG A 352 -7.16 -5.84 11.94
N ALA A 353 -8.23 -6.56 12.29
CA ALA A 353 -9.39 -6.72 11.42
C ALA A 353 -10.02 -5.37 11.05
N GLU A 354 -10.09 -4.45 12.01
CA GLU A 354 -10.61 -3.09 11.78
C GLU A 354 -9.71 -2.24 10.87
N GLU A 355 -8.41 -2.53 10.83
CA GLU A 355 -7.48 -1.83 9.95
C GLU A 355 -7.56 -2.32 8.49
N LEU A 356 -7.93 -3.58 8.30
CA LEU A 356 -7.87 -4.28 7.01
C LEU A 356 -9.23 -4.47 6.33
N VAL A 357 -10.35 -4.24 7.05
CA VAL A 357 -11.70 -4.51 6.52
C VAL A 357 -12.06 -3.69 5.27
N ASP A 358 -11.48 -2.51 5.13
CA ASP A 358 -11.71 -1.61 3.98
C ASP A 358 -10.56 -1.64 2.97
N ASP A 359 -9.53 -2.47 3.19
CA ASP A 359 -8.35 -2.47 2.34
C ASP A 359 -8.58 -3.24 1.03
N TRP A 360 -7.84 -2.81 0.01
CA TRP A 360 -7.76 -3.51 -1.28
C TRP A 360 -7.11 -4.88 -1.10
N HIS A 361 -7.78 -5.88 -1.68
CA HIS A 361 -7.25 -7.23 -1.77
C HIS A 361 -7.42 -7.80 -3.18
N THR A 362 -6.70 -8.87 -3.46
CA THR A 362 -6.81 -9.61 -4.72
C THR A 362 -6.78 -11.10 -4.42
N LEU A 363 -7.71 -11.84 -5.05
CA LEU A 363 -7.67 -13.29 -4.99
C LEU A 363 -6.57 -13.83 -5.90
N LEU A 364 -5.76 -14.74 -5.38
CA LEU A 364 -4.79 -15.54 -6.11
C LEU A 364 -5.34 -16.97 -6.21
N SER A 365 -5.53 -17.44 -7.43
CA SER A 365 -5.91 -18.82 -7.71
C SER A 365 -4.69 -19.59 -8.24
N TYR A 366 -4.30 -20.64 -7.52
CA TYR A 366 -3.16 -21.48 -7.86
C TYR A 366 -3.64 -22.87 -8.30
N PRO A 367 -3.21 -23.38 -9.46
CA PRO A 367 -3.67 -24.67 -9.97
C PRO A 367 -3.17 -25.84 -9.10
N VAL A 368 -4.07 -26.80 -8.88
CA VAL A 368 -3.70 -28.13 -8.38
C VAL A 368 -3.76 -29.10 -9.55
N PHE A 369 -2.72 -29.91 -9.69
CA PHE A 369 -2.58 -30.84 -10.80
C PHE A 369 -2.93 -32.26 -10.37
N ASP A 370 -3.37 -33.09 -11.33
CA ASP A 370 -3.64 -34.52 -11.10
C ASP A 370 -2.36 -35.36 -10.97
N THR A 371 -1.25 -34.93 -11.59
CA THR A 371 0.07 -35.56 -11.56
C THR A 371 1.20 -34.52 -11.51
N PHE A 372 2.40 -34.96 -11.11
CA PHE A 372 3.63 -34.16 -11.13
C PHE A 372 4.33 -34.14 -12.49
N ASP A 373 3.92 -35.00 -13.42
CA ASP A 373 4.48 -35.05 -14.76
C ASP A 373 4.02 -33.83 -15.57
N ALA A 374 4.96 -32.94 -15.88
CA ALA A 374 4.69 -31.68 -16.57
C ALA A 374 4.08 -31.86 -17.97
N ASP A 375 4.35 -32.99 -18.64
CA ASP A 375 3.88 -33.23 -20.01
C ASP A 375 2.45 -33.80 -20.05
N THR A 376 1.99 -34.40 -18.95
CA THR A 376 0.70 -35.11 -18.89
C THR A 376 -0.28 -34.55 -17.87
N ARG A 377 0.16 -33.61 -17.02
CA ARG A 377 -0.68 -33.01 -15.98
C ARG A 377 -1.85 -32.21 -16.55
N ASN A 378 -2.97 -32.31 -15.84
CA ASN A 378 -4.16 -31.48 -16.03
C ASN A 378 -4.52 -30.76 -14.73
N VAL A 379 -5.17 -29.61 -14.85
CA VAL A 379 -5.70 -28.89 -13.69
C VAL A 379 -6.86 -29.69 -13.10
N ALA A 380 -6.67 -30.20 -11.89
CA ALA A 380 -7.62 -30.99 -11.12
C ALA A 380 -8.46 -30.15 -10.15
N GLY A 381 -8.10 -28.87 -9.97
CA GLY A 381 -8.77 -27.91 -9.10
C GLY A 381 -7.89 -26.71 -8.86
N MET A 382 -8.24 -25.90 -7.86
CA MET A 382 -7.42 -24.77 -7.45
C MET A 382 -7.41 -24.55 -5.96
N ILE A 383 -6.31 -23.99 -5.48
CA ILE A 383 -6.24 -23.35 -4.19
C ILE A 383 -6.46 -21.85 -4.41
N THR A 384 -7.47 -21.29 -3.75
CA THR A 384 -7.71 -19.85 -3.75
C THR A 384 -7.23 -19.26 -2.43
N THR A 385 -6.40 -18.23 -2.52
CA THR A 385 -5.88 -17.45 -1.40
C THR A 385 -6.06 -15.97 -1.72
N ASP A 386 -5.67 -15.07 -0.83
CA ASP A 386 -5.74 -13.65 -1.12
C ASP A 386 -4.47 -12.87 -0.74
N ILE A 387 -4.35 -11.69 -1.33
CA ILE A 387 -3.24 -10.76 -1.13
C ILE A 387 -3.85 -9.44 -0.66
N TYR A 388 -3.58 -9.06 0.58
CA TYR A 388 -3.85 -7.69 1.07
C TYR A 388 -2.71 -6.79 0.68
N TRP A 389 -2.96 -5.85 -0.22
CA TRP A 389 -1.91 -4.99 -0.74
C TRP A 389 -1.25 -4.15 0.37
N LYS A 390 -2.01 -3.63 1.33
CA LYS A 390 -1.42 -2.88 2.45
C LYS A 390 -0.49 -3.72 3.30
N VAL A 391 -0.87 -4.96 3.64
CA VAL A 391 0.02 -5.84 4.41
C VAL A 391 1.23 -6.22 3.58
N PHE A 392 1.01 -6.53 2.30
CA PHE A 392 2.04 -6.86 1.33
C PHE A 392 3.10 -5.74 1.22
N PHE A 393 2.69 -4.47 1.14
CA PHE A 393 3.58 -3.31 1.03
C PHE A 393 4.15 -2.80 2.36
N SER A 394 3.52 -3.13 3.50
CA SER A 394 3.87 -2.54 4.81
C SER A 394 5.32 -2.74 5.26
N ASN A 395 6.02 -3.74 4.69
CA ASN A 395 7.41 -4.07 5.03
C ASN A 395 8.38 -4.00 3.83
N LEU A 396 7.93 -3.52 2.66
CA LEU A 396 8.81 -3.44 1.47
C LEU A 396 9.64 -2.15 1.46
N LEU A 397 9.12 -1.08 2.06
CA LEU A 397 9.78 0.23 2.11
C LEU A 397 10.42 0.48 3.47
N PRO A 398 11.73 0.81 3.52
CA PRO A 398 12.35 1.37 4.71
C PRO A 398 11.56 2.57 5.25
N THR A 399 11.34 2.62 6.57
CA THR A 399 10.54 3.67 7.24
C THR A 399 11.13 5.08 7.12
N ASN A 400 12.39 5.19 6.69
CA ASN A 400 13.09 6.46 6.44
C ASN A 400 12.89 7.00 5.01
N LEU A 401 12.32 6.23 4.08
CA LEU A 401 12.03 6.72 2.73
C LEU A 401 10.79 7.61 2.75
N ARG A 402 10.93 8.84 2.26
CA ARG A 402 9.82 9.80 2.09
C ARG A 402 9.78 10.25 0.63
N GLY A 403 8.57 10.36 0.08
CA GLY A 403 8.37 10.93 -1.26
C GLY A 403 8.43 9.94 -2.43
N LEU A 404 8.46 8.63 -2.16
CA LEU A 404 8.22 7.61 -3.19
C LEU A 404 6.72 7.32 -3.28
N VAL A 405 6.19 7.34 -4.49
CA VAL A 405 4.83 6.91 -4.81
C VAL A 405 4.97 5.68 -5.71
N CYS A 406 4.48 4.53 -5.25
CA CYS A 406 4.55 3.29 -6.00
C CYS A 406 3.26 3.12 -6.80
N VAL A 407 3.35 3.18 -8.14
CA VAL A 407 2.18 3.00 -8.99
C VAL A 407 2.11 1.56 -9.48
N ILE A 408 1.08 0.84 -9.08
CA ILE A 408 0.86 -0.57 -9.46
C ILE A 408 -0.23 -0.61 -10.52
N THR A 409 0.05 -1.30 -11.61
CA THR A 409 -0.93 -1.54 -12.69
C THR A 409 -1.09 -3.03 -12.92
N ASN A 410 -2.30 -3.46 -13.28
CA ASN A 410 -2.59 -4.86 -13.57
C ASN A 410 -3.22 -5.06 -14.96
N SER A 411 -3.34 -6.32 -15.39
CA SER A 411 -3.92 -6.71 -16.69
C SER A 411 -5.42 -6.37 -16.82
N PHE A 412 -6.09 -6.01 -15.73
CA PHE A 412 -7.46 -5.48 -15.73
C PHE A 412 -7.51 -3.96 -15.96
N ASN A 413 -6.39 -3.32 -16.31
CA ASN A 413 -6.27 -1.87 -16.50
C ASN A 413 -6.65 -1.06 -15.25
N GLN A 414 -6.39 -1.61 -14.06
CA GLN A 414 -6.51 -0.89 -12.80
C GLN A 414 -5.17 -0.24 -12.43
N THR A 415 -5.22 0.85 -11.67
CA THR A 415 -4.03 1.58 -11.23
C THR A 415 -4.19 1.99 -9.77
N PHE A 416 -3.16 1.73 -8.96
CA PHE A 416 -3.09 2.01 -7.52
C PHE A 416 -1.82 2.82 -7.22
N SER A 417 -1.86 3.73 -6.24
CA SER A 417 -0.72 4.60 -5.89
C SER A 417 -0.51 4.73 -4.40
#